data_AF-A0A084W5T6-F1
#
_entry.id   AF-A0A084W5T6-F1
#
_cell.length_a   1.000
_cell.length_b   1.000
_cell.length_c   1.000
_cell.angle_alpha   90.00
_cell.angle_beta   90.00
_cell.angle_gamma   90.00
#
_symmetry.space_group_name_H-M   'P 1'
#
loop_
_entity.id
_entity.type
_entity.pdbx_description
1 polymer ?
#
loop_
_entity_poly.entity_id
_entity_poly.type
_entity_poly.pdbx_seq_one_letter_code
_entity_poly.pdbx_strand_id
1 'polypeptide(L)' 'MADKPVNEIIVLCEGYSRDADDGGEVMLANCTCTLIKGPDCNVIVDTMTPWDGDLLLRRK' A
#
# COMPACT_ATOMS: atom_id res chain seq x y z
N MET A 1 -24.87 6.41 24.61
CA MET A 1 -23.45 6.24 24.22
C MET A 1 -23.39 6.55 22.74
N ALA A 2 -22.62 7.55 22.31
CA ALA A 2 -22.48 7.86 20.89
C ALA A 2 -21.66 6.75 20.22
N ASP A 3 -22.04 6.38 18.98
CA ASP A 3 -21.32 5.40 18.19
C ASP A 3 -19.89 5.91 17.93
N LYS A 4 -18.89 5.06 18.17
CA LYS A 4 -17.49 5.48 18.02
C LYS A 4 -17.16 5.49 16.53
N PRO A 5 -16.60 6.59 15.98
CA PRO A 5 -16.21 6.62 14.57
C PRO A 5 -15.24 5.47 14.28
N VAL A 6 -15.58 4.66 13.29
CA VAL A 6 -14.82 3.47 12.89
C VAL A 6 -13.85 3.88 11.79
N ASN A 7 -12.61 3.40 11.89
CA ASN A 7 -11.61 3.62 10.85
C ASN A 7 -11.95 2.76 9.61
N GLU A 8 -11.84 3.34 8.43
CA GLU A 8 -11.95 2.61 7.16
C GLU A 8 -10.56 2.21 6.67
N ILE A 9 -10.42 0.95 6.24
CA ILE A 9 -9.15 0.40 5.75
C ILE A 9 -9.26 0.21 4.24
N ILE A 10 -8.34 0.83 3.49
CA ILE A 10 -8.28 0.76 2.03
C ILE A 10 -6.90 0.30 1.62
N VAL A 11 -6.82 -0.83 0.92
CA VAL A 11 -5.58 -1.23 0.25
C VAL A 11 -5.42 -0.39 -1.02
N LEU A 12 -4.38 0.45 -1.05
CA LEU A 12 -4.07 1.29 -2.21
C LEU A 12 -3.33 0.50 -3.29
N CYS A 13 -2.41 -0.37 -2.87
CA CYS A 13 -1.63 -1.25 -3.74
C CYS A 13 -1.40 -2.59 -3.04
N GLU A 14 -1.71 -3.69 -3.72
CA GLU A 14 -1.43 -5.04 -3.22
C GLU A 14 0.06 -5.36 -3.41
N GLY A 15 0.69 -5.81 -2.33
CA GLY A 15 2.06 -6.30 -2.36
C GLY A 15 2.18 -7.61 -3.13
N TYR A 16 3.39 -7.92 -3.55
CA TYR A 16 3.69 -9.16 -4.24
C TYR A 16 5.12 -9.62 -3.93
N SER A 17 5.34 -10.91 -4.14
CA SER A 17 6.67 -11.51 -4.20
C SER A 17 6.60 -12.66 -5.19
N ARG A 18 7.44 -12.60 -6.24
CA ARG A 18 7.52 -13.64 -7.27
C ARG A 18 8.90 -13.66 -7.89
N ASP A 19 9.29 -14.81 -8.41
CA ASP A 19 10.52 -14.94 -9.17
C ASP A 19 10.44 -14.09 -10.45
N ALA A 20 11.52 -13.38 -10.77
CA ALA A 20 11.63 -12.57 -11.97
C ALA A 20 11.90 -13.43 -13.21
N ASP A 21 12.56 -14.57 -13.00
CA ASP A 21 12.98 -15.53 -13.99
C ASP A 21 12.79 -16.97 -13.50
N ASP A 22 12.80 -17.92 -14.44
CA ASP A 22 12.66 -19.36 -14.14
C ASP A 22 13.87 -19.91 -13.34
N GLY A 23 14.94 -19.13 -13.20
CA GLY A 23 16.15 -19.46 -12.45
C GLY A 23 16.06 -19.19 -10.95
N GLY A 24 15.11 -18.36 -10.50
CA GLY A 24 14.87 -18.07 -9.08
C GLY A 24 15.99 -17.26 -8.40
N GLU A 25 16.90 -16.65 -9.17
CA GLU A 25 18.00 -15.87 -8.62
C GLU A 25 17.58 -14.43 -8.31
N VAL A 26 16.56 -13.92 -9.01
CA VAL A 26 16.05 -12.57 -8.85
C VAL A 26 14.60 -12.61 -8.39
N MET A 27 14.30 -11.89 -7.32
CA MET A 27 12.95 -11.74 -6.77
C MET A 27 12.38 -10.36 -7.12
N LEU A 28 11.22 -10.33 -7.77
CA LEU A 28 10.40 -9.13 -7.86
C LEU A 28 9.50 -9.09 -6.64
N ALA A 29 9.71 -8.10 -5.78
CA ALA A 29 8.90 -7.90 -4.59
C ALA A 29 8.54 -6.43 -4.38
N ASN A 30 7.36 -6.22 -3.80
CA ASN A 30 6.92 -4.92 -3.32
C ASN A 30 5.98 -5.12 -2.10
N CYS A 31 5.93 -4.16 -1.19
CA CYS A 31 5.03 -4.23 -0.04
C CYS A 31 3.59 -3.86 -0.41
N THR A 32 2.66 -4.09 0.50
CA THR A 32 1.28 -3.59 0.38
C THR A 32 1.22 -2.17 0.95
N CYS A 33 0.68 -1.22 0.20
CA CYS A 33 0.41 0.13 0.72
C CYS A 33 -1.05 0.27 1.13
N THR A 34 -1.29 0.67 2.38
CA THR A 34 -2.64 0.78 2.94
C THR A 34 -2.90 2.20 3.45
N LEU A 35 -4.09 2.73 3.13
CA LEU A 35 -4.64 3.94 3.72
C LEU A 35 -5.63 3.55 4.82
N ILE A 36 -5.38 4.03 6.03
CA ILE A 36 -6.33 4.00 7.13
C ILE A 36 -6.96 5.39 7.22
N LYS A 37 -8.25 5.50 6.89
CA LYS A 37 -9.01 6.74 7.06
C LYS A 37 -9.57 6.77 8.47
N GLY A 38 -9.01 7.65 9.29
CA GLY A 38 -9.56 8.00 10.60
C GLY A 38 -10.42 9.27 10.52
N PRO A 39 -11.22 9.56 11.57
CA PRO A 39 -12.05 10.76 11.62
C PRO A 39 -11.23 12.06 11.67
N ASP A 40 -10.08 12.03 12.33
CA ASP A 40 -9.23 13.22 12.55
C ASP A 40 -7.94 13.21 11.74
N CYS A 41 -7.48 12.03 11.33
CA CYS A 41 -6.21 11.84 10.65
C CYS A 41 -6.25 10.62 9.74
N ASN A 42 -5.68 10.78 8.56
CA ASN A 42 -5.39 9.69 7.65
C ASN A 42 -3.98 9.17 7.90
N VAL A 43 -3.81 7.85 7.94
CA VAL A 43 -2.52 7.20 8.13
C VAL A 43 -2.19 6.36 6.89
N ILE A 44 -1.00 6.57 6.35
CA ILE A 44 -0.42 5.69 5.32
C ILE A 44 0.49 4.70 6.03
N VAL A 45 0.28 3.41 5.75
CA VAL A 45 1.15 2.32 6.21
C VAL A 45 1.86 1.77 4.98
N ASP A 46 3.19 1.82 5.02
CA ASP A 46 4.12 1.57 3.91
C ASP A 46 3.89 2.43 2.66
N THR A 47 4.88 2.49 1.77
CA THR A 47 4.86 3.40 0.60
C THR A 47 5.43 2.77 -0.68
N MET A 48 5.29 1.45 -0.83
CA MET A 48 5.86 0.72 -1.98
C MET A 48 7.38 0.99 -2.13
N THR A 49 7.91 0.92 -3.35
CA THR A 49 9.30 1.27 -3.64
C THR A 49 9.46 2.73 -4.06
N PRO A 50 10.70 3.28 -4.08
CA PRO A 50 10.95 4.65 -4.57
C PRO A 50 10.50 4.92 -6.01
N TRP A 51 10.33 3.88 -6.83
CA TRP A 51 9.93 3.99 -8.25
C TRP A 51 8.41 4.18 -8.41
N ASP A 52 7.62 3.87 -7.38
CA ASP A 52 6.15 3.83 -7.43
C ASP A 52 5.49 5.16 -7.03
N GLY A 53 6.25 6.25 -6.97
CA GLY A 53 5.74 7.55 -6.52
C GLY A 53 4.51 8.03 -7.29
N ASP A 54 4.45 7.78 -8.59
CA ASP A 54 3.32 8.17 -9.44
C ASP A 54 2.05 7.34 -9.15
N LEU A 55 2.22 6.05 -8.79
CA LEU A 55 1.10 5.17 -8.41
C LEU A 55 0.40 5.68 -7.14
N LEU A 56 1.19 6.10 -6.14
CA LEU A 56 0.65 6.63 -4.88
C LEU A 56 0.06 8.03 -5.03
N LEU A 57 0.69 8.89 -5.84
CA LEU A 57 0.23 10.26 -6.04
C LEU A 57 -0.90 10.38 -7.07
N ARG A 58 -1.23 9.29 -7.78
CA ARG A 58 -2.21 9.26 -8.88
C ARG A 58 -2.03 10.40 -9.89
N ARG A 59 -0.77 10.76 -10.18
CA ARG A 59 -0.47 11.81 -11.17
C ARG A 59 -0.78 11.25 -12.55
N LYS A 60 -1.65 11.94 -13.29
CA LYS A 60 -1.89 11.69 -14.73
C LYS A 60 -0.91 12.48 -15.56
#